data_AF-A0ABD6ISU7-F1
#
_entry.id   AF-A0ABD6ISU7-F1
#
_cell.length_a   1.000
_cell.length_b   1.000
_cell.length_c   1.000
_cell.angle_alpha   90.00
_cell.angle_beta   90.00
_cell.angle_gamma   90.00
#
_symmetry.space_group_name_H-M   'P 1'
#
loop_
_entity.id
_entity.type
_entity.pdbx_description
1 polymer ?
#
loop_
_entity_poly.entity_id
_entity_poly.type
_entity_poly.pdbx_seq_one_letter_code
_entity_poly.pdbx_strand_id
1 'polypeptide(L)'
;RPPFGTLTGFRAGRETTPVPDGSCDLTAHVALDACAAAGEHPAPARLLTQRAALHALGLTGGRPPLALASTDPAAYVRALASAGEAAELTARGGLGDFGWLLRAVEIADPLA
;
A
#
# COMPACT_ATOMS: atom_id res chain seq x y z
N ARG A 1 -12.03 0.62 -15.39
CA ARG A 1 -12.66 1.31 -14.24
C ARG A 1 -13.92 0.55 -13.84
N PRO A 2 -14.28 0.47 -12.54
CA PRO A 2 -15.50 -0.20 -12.09
C PRO A 2 -16.77 0.48 -12.63
N PRO A 3 -17.79 -0.28 -13.07
CA PRO A 3 -18.98 0.28 -13.72
C PRO A 3 -19.88 1.10 -12.78
N PHE A 4 -19.86 0.82 -11.47
CA PHE A 4 -20.71 1.49 -10.47
C PHE A 4 -19.98 2.57 -9.66
N GLY A 5 -18.79 2.98 -10.10
CA GLY A 5 -17.94 3.88 -9.33
C GLY A 5 -17.40 3.21 -8.06
N THR A 6 -16.82 4.01 -7.18
CA THR A 6 -16.14 3.53 -5.97
C THR A 6 -16.30 4.48 -4.77
N LEU A 7 -17.29 5.38 -4.83
CA LEU A 7 -17.54 6.30 -3.72
C LEU A 7 -18.06 5.52 -2.52
N THR A 8 -17.38 5.65 -1.39
CA THR A 8 -17.65 4.87 -0.17
C THR A 8 -17.63 5.81 1.03
N GLY A 9 -18.57 5.62 1.97
CA GLY A 9 -18.58 6.33 3.24
C GLY A 9 -17.98 5.48 4.37
N PHE A 10 -17.31 6.10 5.34
CA PHE A 10 -16.81 5.43 6.54
C PHE A 10 -17.22 6.16 7.82
N ARG A 11 -17.75 5.41 8.80
CA ARG A 11 -18.12 5.93 10.13
C ARG A 11 -17.70 4.93 11.20
N ALA A 12 -16.93 5.38 12.18
CA ALA A 12 -16.44 4.54 13.29
C ALA A 12 -15.82 3.21 12.82
N GLY A 13 -14.97 3.27 11.79
CA GLY A 13 -14.24 2.13 11.23
C GLY A 13 -15.08 1.17 10.38
N ARG A 14 -16.31 1.53 10.00
CA ARG A 14 -17.19 0.70 9.18
C ARG A 14 -17.63 1.42 7.93
N GLU A 15 -17.77 0.66 6.86
CA GLU A 15 -18.35 1.12 5.60
C GLU A 15 -19.84 1.48 5.78
N THR A 16 -20.28 2.55 5.12
CA THR A 16 -21.65 3.07 5.15
C THR A 16 -22.00 3.72 3.81
N THR A 17 -23.27 4.06 3.61
CA THR A 17 -23.71 4.83 2.45
C THR A 17 -23.01 6.20 2.45
N PRO A 18 -22.38 6.61 1.33
CA PRO A 18 -21.73 7.91 1.25
C PRO A 18 -22.76 9.05 1.25
N VAL A 19 -22.68 9.95 2.22
CA VAL A 19 -23.53 11.15 2.33
C VAL A 19 -22.64 12.38 2.56
N PRO A 20 -22.68 13.43 1.71
CA PRO A 20 -21.85 14.62 1.85
C PRO A 20 -22.44 15.63 2.84
N ASP A 21 -22.77 15.18 4.05
CA ASP A 21 -23.34 15.99 5.13
C ASP A 21 -22.38 16.18 6.32
N GLY A 22 -21.14 15.69 6.21
CA GLY A 22 -20.12 15.73 7.25
C GLY A 22 -20.27 14.67 8.34
N SER A 23 -21.24 13.75 8.22
CA SER A 23 -21.47 12.71 9.22
C SER A 23 -20.63 11.44 9.03
N CYS A 24 -19.93 11.31 7.90
CA CYS A 24 -18.97 10.25 7.62
C CYS A 24 -17.81 10.76 6.75
N ASP A 25 -16.69 10.05 6.79
CA ASP A 25 -15.59 10.27 5.85
C ASP A 25 -15.99 9.71 4.47
N LEU A 26 -15.66 10.44 3.41
CA LEU A 26 -15.93 10.02 2.04
C LEU A 26 -14.62 9.72 1.31
N THR A 27 -14.56 8.54 0.68
CA THR A 27 -13.41 8.13 -0.11
C THR A 27 -13.85 7.58 -1.47
N ALA A 28 -12.94 7.55 -2.43
CA ALA A 28 -13.11 6.87 -3.71
C ALA A 28 -11.76 6.29 -4.14
N HIS A 29 -11.78 5.26 -4.98
CA HIS A 29 -10.54 4.72 -5.53
C HIS A 29 -9.90 5.75 -6.48
N VAL A 30 -8.58 5.87 -6.39
CA VAL A 30 -7.81 6.74 -7.26
C VAL A 30 -7.67 6.10 -8.63
N ALA A 31 -7.97 6.87 -9.67
CA ALA A 31 -7.75 6.44 -11.03
C ALA A 31 -6.33 6.80 -11.49
N LEU A 32 -5.39 5.91 -11.19
CA LEU A 32 -3.95 6.14 -11.40
C LEU A 32 -3.57 6.38 -12.87
N ASP A 33 -4.33 5.85 -13.82
CA ASP A 33 -4.19 6.13 -15.26
C ASP A 33 -4.41 7.61 -15.58
N ALA A 34 -5.45 8.22 -15.01
CA ALA A 34 -5.71 9.65 -15.17
C ALA A 34 -4.66 10.49 -14.44
N CYS A 35 -4.22 10.07 -13.25
CA CYS A 35 -3.11 10.75 -12.54
C CYS A 35 -1.81 10.70 -13.35
N ALA A 36 -1.51 9.57 -14.00
CA ALA A 36 -0.35 9.44 -14.88
C ALA A 36 -0.43 10.40 -16.07
N ALA A 37 -1.62 10.51 -16.69
CA ALA A 37 -1.86 11.38 -17.84
C ALA A 37 -1.85 12.87 -17.49
N ALA A 38 -2.30 13.25 -16.30
CA ALA A 38 -2.36 14.65 -15.86
C ALA A 38 -0.97 15.28 -15.60
N GLY A 39 0.06 14.46 -15.38
CA GLY A 39 1.43 14.95 -15.16
C GLY A 39 2.16 15.17 -16.47
N GLU A 40 2.16 16.39 -16.98
CA GLU A 40 3.09 16.84 -18.02
C GLU A 40 4.50 16.92 -17.43
N HIS A 41 5.22 15.80 -17.45
CA HIS A 41 6.59 15.74 -16.93
C HIS A 41 7.43 14.83 -17.83
N PRO A 42 8.69 15.21 -18.13
CA PRO A 42 9.53 14.49 -19.10
C PRO A 42 9.85 13.07 -18.67
N ALA A 43 10.03 12.82 -17.36
CA ALA A 43 10.25 11.48 -16.85
C ALA A 43 8.95 10.64 -16.92
N PRO A 44 8.96 9.40 -17.42
CA PRO A 44 7.77 8.56 -17.51
C PRO A 44 7.19 8.23 -16.13
N ALA A 45 5.86 8.10 -16.04
CA ALA A 45 5.23 7.53 -14.86
C ALA A 45 5.33 5.99 -14.89
N ARG A 46 5.60 5.40 -13.73
CA ARG A 46 5.64 3.96 -13.54
C ARG A 46 4.50 3.52 -12.62
N LEU A 47 3.74 2.53 -13.05
CA LEU A 47 2.70 1.91 -12.23
C LEU A 47 3.23 0.60 -11.64
N LEU A 48 3.05 0.43 -10.33
CA LEU A 48 3.45 -0.76 -9.59
C LEU A 48 2.28 -1.22 -8.72
N THR A 49 2.31 -2.47 -8.28
CA THR A 49 1.54 -2.86 -7.09
C THR A 49 2.32 -2.46 -5.85
N GLN A 50 1.62 -2.25 -4.73
CA GLN A 50 2.22 -1.99 -3.43
C GLN A 50 3.20 -3.11 -3.06
N ARG A 51 2.81 -4.37 -3.28
CA ARG A 51 3.71 -5.52 -3.09
C ARG A 51 5.02 -5.37 -3.87
N ALA A 52 4.95 -5.01 -5.16
CA ALA A 52 6.16 -4.85 -5.98
C ALA A 52 7.03 -3.69 -5.51
N ALA A 53 6.42 -2.55 -5.15
CA ALA A 53 7.13 -1.39 -4.64
C ALA A 53 7.81 -1.67 -3.28
N LEU A 54 7.10 -2.29 -2.34
CA LEU A 54 7.63 -2.63 -1.02
C LEU A 54 8.74 -3.69 -1.09
N HIS A 55 8.64 -4.68 -1.99
CA HIS A 55 9.72 -5.62 -2.22
C HIS A 55 10.97 -4.96 -2.81
N ALA A 56 10.81 -4.00 -3.73
CA ALA A 56 11.94 -3.22 -4.25
C ALA A 56 12.64 -2.41 -3.15
N LEU A 57 11.89 -1.99 -2.12
CA LEU A 57 12.42 -1.35 -0.91
C LEU A 57 13.00 -2.33 0.13
N GLY A 58 13.02 -3.64 -0.16
CA GLY A 58 13.56 -4.66 0.73
C GLY A 58 12.61 -5.17 1.81
N LEU A 59 11.34 -4.75 1.81
CA LEU A 59 10.36 -5.27 2.78
C LEU A 59 9.93 -6.68 2.38
N THR A 60 10.05 -7.62 3.31
CA THR A 60 9.58 -8.99 3.14
C THR A 60 8.94 -9.49 4.44
N GLY A 61 7.89 -10.30 4.32
CA GLY A 61 7.21 -10.93 5.45
C GLY A 61 7.86 -12.24 5.91
N GLY A 62 9.18 -12.39 5.71
CA GLY A 62 9.90 -13.61 6.02
C GLY A 62 9.94 -13.86 7.53
N ARG A 63 9.73 -15.12 7.95
CA ARG A 63 9.78 -15.49 9.37
C ARG A 63 11.19 -15.23 9.94
N PRO A 64 11.32 -14.58 11.12
CA PRO A 64 12.63 -14.40 11.76
C PRO A 64 13.25 -15.73 12.19
N PRO A 65 14.59 -15.80 12.38
CA PRO A 65 15.27 -17.01 12.80
C PRO A 65 14.71 -17.60 14.10
N LEU A 66 14.29 -18.87 14.06
CA LEU A 66 13.64 -19.54 15.20
C LEU A 66 14.54 -19.58 16.46
N ALA A 67 15.87 -19.60 16.30
CA ALA A 67 16.80 -19.60 17.42
C ALA A 67 16.58 -18.41 18.39
N LEU A 68 16.14 -17.26 17.86
CA LEU A 68 15.83 -16.08 18.68
C LEU A 68 14.71 -16.37 19.69
N ALA A 69 13.77 -17.27 19.38
CA ALA A 69 12.70 -17.61 20.31
C ALA A 69 13.23 -18.19 21.64
N SER A 70 14.44 -18.77 21.64
CA SER A 70 15.10 -19.29 22.83
C SER A 70 16.19 -18.35 23.36
N THR A 71 16.96 -17.68 22.49
CA THR A 71 18.11 -16.86 22.91
C THR A 71 17.75 -15.42 23.26
N ASP A 72 16.73 -14.86 22.61
CA ASP A 72 16.16 -13.54 22.89
C ASP A 72 14.67 -13.51 22.48
N PRO A 73 13.77 -14.02 23.33
CA PRO A 73 12.36 -14.15 23.00
C PRO A 73 11.70 -12.81 22.68
N ALA A 74 12.13 -11.72 23.32
CA ALA A 74 11.58 -10.39 23.09
C ALA A 74 11.99 -9.86 21.70
N ALA A 75 13.23 -10.09 21.27
CA ALA A 75 13.64 -9.79 19.90
C ALA A 75 12.90 -10.64 18.87
N TYR A 76 12.68 -11.93 19.14
CA TYR A 76 11.89 -12.78 18.25
C TYR A 76 10.46 -12.25 18.05
N VAL A 77 9.76 -11.91 19.13
CA VAL A 77 8.38 -11.39 19.04
C VAL A 77 8.33 -10.06 18.29
N ARG A 78 9.26 -9.13 18.54
CA ARG A 78 9.35 -7.87 17.78
C ARG A 78 9.59 -8.12 16.30
N ALA A 79 10.56 -8.97 15.96
CA ALA A 79 10.86 -9.30 14.57
C ALA A 79 9.69 -10.02 13.89
N LEU A 80 8.97 -10.88 14.62
CA LEU A 80 7.80 -11.58 14.11
C LEU A 80 6.63 -10.63 13.85
N ALA A 81 6.42 -9.64 14.73
CA ALA A 81 5.40 -8.61 14.53
C ALA A 81 5.68 -7.80 13.25
N SER A 82 6.91 -7.30 13.08
CA SER A 82 7.30 -6.58 11.86
C SER A 82 7.20 -7.45 10.59
N ALA A 83 7.55 -8.73 10.67
CA ALA A 83 7.37 -9.66 9.56
C ALA A 83 5.88 -9.87 9.22
N GLY A 84 5.00 -9.93 10.22
CA GLY A 84 3.55 -10.02 10.03
C GLY A 84 2.97 -8.79 9.33
N GLU A 85 3.36 -7.59 9.78
CA GLU A 85 2.97 -6.32 9.14
C GLU A 85 3.42 -6.26 7.68
N ALA A 86 4.68 -6.62 7.39
CA ALA A 86 5.20 -6.67 6.03
C ALA A 86 4.47 -7.73 5.17
N ALA A 87 4.09 -8.87 5.75
CA ALA A 87 3.31 -9.88 5.06
C ALA A 87 1.90 -9.37 4.70
N GLU A 88 1.23 -8.66 5.61
CA GLU A 88 -0.09 -8.07 5.36
C GLU A 88 -0.01 -7.01 4.25
N LEU A 89 0.96 -6.09 4.34
CA LEU A 89 1.16 -5.02 3.35
C LEU A 89 1.49 -5.53 1.94
N THR A 90 2.02 -6.75 1.82
CA THR A 90 2.41 -7.37 0.56
C THR A 90 1.45 -8.47 0.09
N ALA A 91 0.43 -8.82 0.88
CA ALA A 91 -0.50 -9.91 0.59
C ALA A 91 -1.28 -9.72 -0.73
N ARG A 92 -1.46 -10.82 -1.47
CA ARG A 92 -2.37 -10.87 -2.64
C ARG A 92 -3.82 -10.95 -2.18
N GLY A 93 -4.74 -10.32 -2.92
CA GLY A 93 -6.14 -10.19 -2.53
C GLY A 93 -6.38 -9.23 -1.36
N GLY A 94 -5.35 -8.51 -0.92
CA GLY A 94 -5.38 -7.58 0.20
C GLY A 94 -4.54 -6.33 -0.09
N LEU A 95 -3.87 -5.80 0.93
CA LEU A 95 -3.16 -4.52 0.84
C LEU A 95 -2.05 -4.51 -0.24
N GLY A 96 -1.44 -5.66 -0.54
CA GLY A 96 -0.39 -5.77 -1.56
C GLY A 96 -0.85 -5.48 -2.99
N ASP A 97 -2.17 -5.46 -3.24
CA ASP A 97 -2.74 -5.19 -4.57
C ASP A 97 -3.12 -3.71 -4.77
N PHE A 98 -2.93 -2.85 -3.76
CA PHE A 98 -3.03 -1.40 -3.95
C PHE A 98 -2.04 -0.92 -5.02
N GLY A 99 -2.43 0.07 -5.82
CA GLY A 99 -1.59 0.61 -6.88
C GLY A 99 -0.68 1.74 -6.38
N TRP A 100 0.55 1.77 -6.85
CA TRP A 100 1.49 2.87 -6.67
C TRP A 100 1.78 3.52 -8.02
N LEU A 101 1.79 4.85 -8.05
CA LEU A 101 2.24 5.64 -9.20
C LEU A 101 3.51 6.38 -8.79
N LEU A 102 4.60 6.08 -9.48
CA LEU A 102 5.90 6.69 -9.25
C LEU A 102 6.28 7.58 -10.43
N ARG A 103 6.83 8.75 -10.12
CA ARG A 103 7.45 9.63 -11.10
C ARG A 103 8.62 10.34 -10.43
N ALA A 104 9.83 10.14 -10.96
CA ALA A 104 11.02 10.81 -10.45
C ALA A 104 11.02 12.28 -10.90
N VAL A 105 11.32 13.18 -9.98
CA VAL A 105 11.43 14.62 -10.21
C VAL A 105 12.79 15.06 -9.69
N GLU A 106 13.68 15.46 -10.60
CA GLU A 106 15.04 15.95 -10.31
C GLU A 106 15.95 14.95 -9.55
N ILE A 107 15.56 13.68 -9.49
CA ILE A 107 16.33 12.59 -8.88
C ILE A 107 16.30 11.34 -9.76
N ALA A 108 17.21 10.41 -9.50
CA ALA A 108 17.13 9.06 -10.06
C ALA A 108 15.90 8.33 -9.50
N ASP A 109 15.36 7.38 -10.26
CA ASP A 109 14.26 6.52 -9.80
C ASP A 109 14.73 5.69 -8.59
N PRO A 110 14.14 5.88 -7.40
CA PRO A 110 14.58 5.22 -6.18
C PRO A 110 14.22 3.72 -6.15
N LEU A 111 13.40 3.25 -7.08
CA LEU A 111 12.96 1.86 -7.21
C LEU A 111 13.47 1.20 -8.50
N ALA A 112 14.46 1.79 -9.18
CA ALA A 112 15.13 1.20 -10.33
C ALA A 112 16.17 0.14 -9.95
#